data_AF-A0A8T2MQG1-F1
#
_entry.id   AF-A0A8T2MQG1-F1
#
_cell.length_a   1.000
_cell.length_b   1.000
_cell.length_c   1.000
_cell.angle_alpha   90.00
_cell.angle_beta   90.00
_cell.angle_gamma   90.00
#
_symmetry.space_group_name_H-M   'P 1'
#
loop_
_entity.id
_entity.type
_entity.pdbx_description
1 polymer ?
#
loop_
_entity_poly.entity_id
_entity_poly.type
_entity_poly.pdbx_seq_one_letter_code
_entity_poly.pdbx_strand_id
1 'polypeptide(L)'
;MAPTIQTQAQREDGHRSGVVCRVKYCNGLPDIPFDPKFITYPFDQHRFVQYKATSLEKQHKHELLTEPDLGVTIDLINPDTYRIDPNIILDPADEKLLEEDIQAPSSSKRSQQHAKVVPWMRKTEYISTEFNRYGVSNEKVEVKIGVSVKQQFTEEEIYKDRDSQIAAIEKTFEDAQKPVNIKDVEVRFEPNLRHSISDSVMCADALWTARL
;
A
#
# COMPACT_ATOMS: atom_id res chain seq x y z
N MET A 1 68.33 102.98 -43.49
CA MET A 1 68.93 103.77 -42.40
C MET A 1 67.80 104.21 -41.48
N ALA A 2 67.87 103.83 -40.20
CA ALA A 2 66.95 104.35 -39.18
C ALA A 2 67.38 105.78 -38.78
N PRO A 3 66.48 106.54 -38.14
CA PRO A 3 66.73 106.77 -36.72
C PRO A 3 65.48 106.71 -35.82
N THR A 4 65.76 106.53 -34.54
CA THR A 4 64.90 106.45 -33.36
C THR A 4 64.52 107.85 -32.83
N ILE A 5 63.40 108.00 -32.11
CA ILE A 5 63.27 108.58 -30.75
C ILE A 5 61.79 108.66 -30.29
N GLN A 6 61.54 107.90 -29.21
CA GLN A 6 60.82 108.16 -27.95
C GLN A 6 59.55 109.04 -27.83
N THR A 7 58.70 108.54 -26.91
CA THR A 7 57.86 109.24 -25.93
C THR A 7 56.40 109.49 -26.31
N GLN A 8 55.50 108.75 -25.65
CA GLN A 8 54.18 109.27 -25.30
C GLN A 8 53.90 109.00 -23.82
N ALA A 9 53.62 110.09 -23.11
CA ALA A 9 53.16 110.11 -21.75
C ALA A 9 51.62 110.01 -21.70
N GLN A 10 51.15 109.36 -20.63
CA GLN A 10 49.86 109.45 -19.96
C GLN A 10 48.57 109.22 -20.76
N ARG A 11 47.93 108.08 -20.48
CA ARG A 11 46.52 108.08 -20.08
C ARG A 11 46.39 107.46 -18.70
N GLU A 12 45.86 108.25 -17.77
CA GLU A 12 45.31 107.74 -16.54
C GLU A 12 44.07 106.91 -16.87
N ASP A 13 44.05 105.65 -16.43
CA ASP A 13 42.84 104.87 -16.30
C ASP A 13 42.93 104.06 -15.01
N GLY A 14 42.35 104.64 -13.94
CA GLY A 14 41.67 103.95 -12.86
C GLY A 14 42.45 102.93 -12.03
N HIS A 15 42.59 103.21 -10.74
CA HIS A 15 42.75 102.20 -9.70
C HIS A 15 41.61 101.17 -9.77
N ARG A 16 41.76 100.13 -10.60
CA ARG A 16 40.85 98.98 -10.64
C ARG A 16 41.62 97.68 -10.78
N SER A 17 42.66 97.49 -9.95
CA SER A 17 43.23 96.16 -9.75
C SER A 17 42.28 95.32 -8.88
N GLY A 18 41.30 94.71 -9.52
CA GLY A 18 40.47 93.67 -8.90
C GLY A 18 41.34 92.49 -8.47
N VAL A 19 40.99 91.85 -7.36
CA VAL A 19 41.74 90.71 -6.82
C VAL A 19 41.74 89.57 -7.84
N VAL A 20 42.92 89.12 -8.26
CA VAL A 20 43.07 87.99 -9.19
C VAL A 20 42.75 86.70 -8.44
N CYS A 21 41.53 86.20 -8.60
CA CYS A 21 41.09 84.91 -8.07
C CYS A 21 40.83 83.94 -9.21
N ARG A 22 41.46 82.76 -9.17
CA ARG A 22 41.18 81.68 -10.12
C ARG A 22 39.83 81.06 -9.76
N VAL A 23 38.78 81.43 -10.50
CA VAL A 23 37.44 80.85 -10.33
C VAL A 23 37.50 79.35 -10.66
N LYS A 24 37.16 78.52 -9.66
CA LYS A 24 36.98 77.08 -9.83
C LYS A 24 35.55 76.73 -9.47
N TYR A 25 34.84 76.13 -10.40
CA TYR A 25 33.52 75.56 -10.14
C TYR A 25 33.72 74.13 -9.65
N CYS A 26 33.34 73.86 -8.41
CA CYS A 26 33.45 72.53 -7.81
C CYS A 26 32.04 72.04 -7.44
N ASN A 27 31.69 70.84 -7.90
CA ASN A 27 30.48 70.14 -7.47
C ASN A 27 30.88 69.08 -6.42
N GLY A 28 31.12 69.54 -5.19
CA GLY A 28 31.42 68.63 -4.09
C GLY A 28 30.18 67.82 -3.73
N LEU A 29 30.27 66.49 -3.83
CA LEU A 29 29.19 65.62 -3.39
C LEU A 29 29.12 65.59 -1.86
N PRO A 30 27.91 65.47 -1.28
CA PRO A 30 27.76 65.31 0.16
C PRO A 30 28.34 63.95 0.61
N ASP A 31 28.76 63.91 1.86
CA ASP A 31 29.25 62.68 2.48
C ASP A 31 28.10 61.68 2.69
N ILE A 32 28.44 60.40 2.80
CA ILE A 32 27.46 59.32 2.90
C ILE A 32 26.60 59.56 4.15
N PRO A 33 25.26 59.62 4.01
CA PRO A 33 24.41 60.24 5.03
C PRO A 33 24.23 59.41 6.30
N PHE A 34 24.52 58.10 6.29
CA PHE A 34 24.27 57.22 7.43
C PHE A 34 25.31 56.12 7.57
N ASP A 35 25.76 55.93 8.81
CA ASP A 35 26.53 54.77 9.21
C ASP A 35 25.68 53.49 9.21
N PRO A 36 26.29 52.31 8.98
CA PRO A 36 25.60 51.03 9.09
C PRO A 36 24.91 50.87 10.44
N LYS A 37 23.67 50.37 10.43
CA LYS A 37 22.91 50.09 11.66
C LYS A 37 23.18 48.68 12.16
N PHE A 38 23.49 48.55 13.44
CA PHE A 38 23.53 47.25 14.11
C PHE A 38 22.13 46.68 14.26
N ILE A 39 21.98 45.39 13.94
CA ILE A 39 20.77 44.62 14.22
C ILE A 39 20.90 43.93 15.57
N THR A 40 19.81 43.86 16.32
CA THR A 40 19.78 43.12 17.59
C THR A 40 19.78 41.63 17.31
N TYR A 41 20.56 40.88 18.09
CA TYR A 41 20.59 39.42 17.98
C TYR A 41 19.27 38.84 18.51
N PRO A 42 18.52 38.06 17.71
CA PRO A 42 17.14 37.68 18.03
C PRO A 42 17.03 36.50 18.99
N PHE A 43 18.14 35.90 19.43
CA PHE A 43 18.11 34.72 20.30
C PHE A 43 18.64 35.05 21.69
N ASP A 44 18.10 34.36 22.69
CA ASP A 44 18.55 34.46 24.07
C ASP A 44 20.01 34.00 24.21
N GLN A 45 20.79 34.76 24.97
CA GLN A 45 22.20 34.46 25.24
C GLN A 45 22.37 33.20 26.10
N HIS A 46 21.35 32.84 26.90
CA HIS A 46 21.37 31.64 27.75
C HIS A 46 20.80 30.39 27.08
N ARG A 47 20.48 30.45 25.78
CA ARG A 47 19.89 29.32 25.04
C ARG A 47 20.76 28.06 25.00
N PHE A 48 22.06 28.19 25.29
CA PHE A 48 23.02 27.08 25.40
C PHE A 48 23.36 26.68 26.84
N VAL A 49 22.91 27.46 27.83
CA VAL A 49 23.10 27.19 29.26
C VAL A 49 21.90 26.44 29.83
N GLN A 50 20.73 26.60 29.21
CA GLN A 50 19.52 25.87 29.61
C GLN A 50 19.66 24.38 29.30
N TYR A 51 19.60 23.55 30.35
CA TYR A 51 19.52 22.10 30.21
C TYR A 51 18.26 21.72 29.43
N LYS A 52 18.45 21.00 28.33
CA LYS A 52 17.38 20.40 27.51
C LYS A 52 17.74 18.93 27.34
N ALA A 53 16.89 18.05 27.85
CA ALA A 53 17.08 16.61 27.68
C ALA A 53 17.19 16.29 26.19
N THR A 54 18.38 15.87 25.77
CA THR A 54 18.67 15.62 24.37
C THR A 54 18.06 14.29 23.92
N SER A 55 17.85 14.14 22.61
CA SER A 55 17.48 12.82 22.05
C SER A 55 18.55 11.77 22.33
N LEU A 56 19.82 12.18 22.45
CA LEU A 56 20.95 11.32 22.77
C LEU A 56 20.82 10.71 24.17
N GLU A 57 20.44 11.51 25.16
CA GLU A 57 20.16 11.01 26.52
C GLU A 57 19.03 9.98 26.53
N LYS A 58 17.98 10.19 25.73
CA LYS A 58 16.86 9.23 25.64
C LYS A 58 17.19 7.95 24.89
N GLN A 59 18.08 8.03 23.91
CA GLN A 59 18.51 6.89 23.10
C GLN A 59 19.66 6.11 23.76
N HIS A 60 20.21 6.62 24.85
CA HIS A 60 21.26 5.95 25.59
C HIS A 60 20.71 4.67 26.23
N LYS A 61 21.20 3.52 25.77
CA LYS A 61 20.92 2.22 26.40
C LYS A 61 21.78 2.12 27.65
N HIS A 62 21.17 2.28 28.82
CA HIS A 62 21.85 2.05 30.08
C HIS A 62 22.18 0.58 30.23
N GLU A 63 23.45 0.29 30.53
CA GLU A 63 23.89 -1.05 30.86
C GLU A 63 23.26 -1.49 32.19
N LEU A 64 22.79 -2.73 32.23
CA LEU A 64 22.28 -3.34 33.45
C LEU A 64 23.48 -3.74 34.31
N LEU A 65 23.78 -2.93 35.32
CA LEU A 65 24.80 -3.23 36.31
C LEU A 65 24.31 -4.38 37.21
N THR A 66 24.51 -5.60 36.74
CA THR A 66 24.14 -6.84 37.45
C THR A 66 25.32 -7.36 38.26
N GLU A 67 25.02 -8.11 39.31
CA GLU A 67 26.02 -8.84 40.08
C GLU A 67 26.78 -9.84 39.19
N PRO A 68 27.98 -10.31 39.59
CA PRO A 68 28.76 -11.25 38.79
C PRO A 68 28.04 -12.57 38.45
N ASP A 69 27.06 -12.96 39.28
CA ASP A 69 26.21 -14.14 39.09
C ASP A 69 24.92 -13.85 38.30
N LEU A 70 24.76 -12.63 37.78
CA LEU A 70 23.57 -12.15 37.08
C LEU A 70 22.27 -12.29 37.91
N GLY A 71 22.39 -12.34 39.24
CA GLY A 71 21.27 -12.58 40.15
C GLY A 71 20.77 -14.03 40.17
N VAL A 72 21.53 -14.98 39.60
CA VAL A 72 21.21 -16.41 39.56
C VAL A 72 22.07 -17.15 40.57
N THR A 73 21.52 -17.39 41.76
CA THR A 73 22.20 -18.14 42.83
C THR A 73 22.05 -19.64 42.62
N ILE A 74 23.17 -20.37 42.55
CA ILE A 74 23.18 -21.83 42.42
C ILE A 74 23.15 -22.47 43.81
N ASP A 75 22.06 -23.16 44.16
CA ASP A 75 21.86 -23.80 45.45
C ASP A 75 22.39 -25.23 45.46
N LEU A 76 23.60 -25.43 45.99
CA LEU A 76 24.20 -26.76 46.12
C LEU A 76 23.82 -27.50 47.42
N ILE A 77 22.99 -26.90 48.27
CA ILE A 77 22.65 -27.43 49.59
C ILE A 77 21.38 -28.28 49.51
N ASN A 78 20.35 -27.79 48.83
CA ASN A 78 19.09 -28.50 48.69
C ASN A 78 18.99 -29.22 47.33
N PRO A 79 19.03 -30.57 47.30
CA PRO A 79 18.90 -31.32 46.04
C PRO A 79 17.48 -31.26 45.45
N ASP A 80 16.45 -30.91 46.23
CA ASP A 80 15.08 -30.84 45.74
C ASP A 80 14.84 -29.63 44.84
N THR A 81 15.63 -28.55 44.97
CA THR A 81 15.51 -27.30 44.21
C THR A 81 15.61 -27.53 42.69
N TYR A 82 16.42 -28.51 42.27
CA TYR A 82 16.65 -28.84 40.85
C TYR A 82 16.04 -30.16 40.42
N ARG A 83 15.20 -30.78 41.25
CA ARG A 83 14.63 -32.09 40.94
C ARG A 83 13.53 -31.96 39.90
N ILE A 84 13.76 -32.53 38.71
CA ILE A 84 12.81 -32.49 37.60
C ILE A 84 11.75 -33.58 37.78
N ASP A 85 10.47 -33.19 37.77
CA ASP A 85 9.34 -34.13 37.67
C ASP A 85 9.11 -34.50 36.18
N PRO A 86 9.09 -35.79 35.80
CA PRO A 86 8.86 -36.21 34.42
C PRO A 86 7.49 -35.80 33.84
N ASN A 87 6.52 -35.41 34.67
CA ASN A 87 5.20 -34.97 34.21
C ASN A 87 5.07 -33.45 34.03
N ILE A 88 6.14 -32.68 34.27
CA ILE A 88 6.09 -31.23 34.12
C ILE A 88 6.00 -30.87 32.64
N ILE A 89 5.04 -30.02 32.29
CA ILE A 89 4.91 -29.44 30.94
C ILE A 89 5.46 -28.02 31.01
N LEU A 90 6.28 -27.65 30.02
CA LEU A 90 6.86 -26.32 29.92
C LEU A 90 5.76 -25.28 29.68
N ASP A 91 5.85 -24.12 30.32
CA ASP A 91 4.92 -23.03 30.03
C ASP A 91 5.17 -22.48 28.61
N PRO A 92 4.13 -22.11 27.85
CA PRO A 92 4.32 -21.55 26.50
C PRO A 92 5.16 -20.28 26.48
N ALA A 93 5.18 -19.47 27.56
CA ALA A 93 6.04 -18.31 27.64
C ALA A 93 7.52 -18.69 27.78
N ASP A 94 7.81 -19.75 28.53
CA ASP A 94 9.18 -20.30 28.67
C ASP A 94 9.62 -20.99 27.37
N GLU A 95 8.72 -21.70 26.69
CA GLU A 95 8.98 -22.30 25.37
C GLU A 95 9.41 -21.24 24.36
N LYS A 96 8.78 -20.06 24.40
CA LYS A 96 9.11 -18.93 23.54
C LYS A 96 10.54 -18.42 23.75
N LEU A 97 11.06 -18.51 24.97
CA LEU A 97 12.43 -18.08 25.28
C LEU A 97 13.47 -19.08 24.75
N LEU A 98 13.07 -20.33 24.49
CA LEU A 98 13.94 -21.35 23.90
C LEU A 98 14.03 -21.27 22.38
N GLU A 99 13.15 -20.49 21.74
CA GLU A 99 13.24 -20.26 20.30
C GLU A 99 14.53 -19.51 19.98
N GLU A 100 15.39 -20.11 19.14
CA GLU A 100 16.50 -19.38 18.56
C GLU A 100 15.94 -18.22 17.73
N ASP A 101 16.58 -17.06 17.82
CA ASP A 101 16.30 -15.93 16.94
C ASP A 101 16.78 -16.34 15.53
N ILE A 102 15.97 -17.15 14.84
CA ILE A 102 16.14 -17.42 13.42
C ILE A 102 16.02 -16.05 12.80
N GLN A 103 17.17 -15.42 12.49
CA GLN A 103 17.23 -14.25 11.64
C GLN A 103 16.68 -14.68 10.29
N ALA A 104 15.35 -14.72 10.18
CA ALA A 104 14.65 -14.94 8.95
C ALA A 104 15.26 -13.93 7.97
N PRO A 105 15.86 -14.38 6.86
CA PRO A 105 16.80 -13.57 6.10
C PRO A 105 16.10 -12.38 5.48
N SER A 106 15.96 -11.25 6.19
CA SER A 106 15.30 -9.97 5.82
C SER A 106 14.00 -10.02 4.99
N SER A 107 13.41 -11.21 4.79
CA SER A 107 12.36 -11.51 3.82
C SER A 107 10.98 -11.45 4.45
N SER A 108 10.90 -11.30 5.78
CA SER A 108 9.65 -11.03 6.50
C SER A 108 8.97 -9.75 5.99
N LYS A 109 9.74 -8.72 5.60
CA LYS A 109 9.18 -7.52 4.93
C LYS A 109 8.70 -7.80 3.51
N ARG A 110 9.33 -8.75 2.80
CA ARG A 110 8.95 -9.14 1.45
C ARG A 110 7.62 -9.89 1.48
N SER A 111 7.44 -10.88 2.37
CA SER A 111 6.19 -11.65 2.47
C SER A 111 4.98 -10.79 2.83
N GLN A 112 5.13 -9.83 3.74
CA GLN A 112 4.06 -8.88 4.09
C GLN A 112 3.61 -8.01 2.91
N GLN A 113 4.49 -7.76 1.93
CA GLN A 113 4.14 -6.97 0.74
C GLN A 113 3.49 -7.82 -0.36
N HIS A 114 3.84 -9.10 -0.48
CA HIS A 114 3.25 -10.01 -1.47
C HIS A 114 1.78 -10.37 -1.20
N ALA A 115 1.32 -10.20 0.04
CA ALA A 115 -0.09 -10.37 0.41
C ALA A 115 -0.94 -9.11 0.27
N LYS A 116 -0.35 -7.96 -0.10
CA LYS A 116 -1.10 -6.71 -0.24
C LYS A 116 -2.02 -6.78 -1.44
N VAL A 117 -3.31 -6.53 -1.21
CA VAL A 117 -4.30 -6.41 -2.27
C VAL A 117 -4.07 -5.09 -3.01
N VAL A 118 -3.78 -5.19 -4.29
CA VAL A 118 -3.59 -4.04 -5.18
C VAL A 118 -4.79 -3.96 -6.11
N PRO A 119 -5.64 -2.91 -6.04
CA PRO A 119 -6.95 -2.88 -6.72
C PRO A 119 -6.90 -3.05 -8.25
N TRP A 120 -5.77 -2.69 -8.87
CA TRP A 120 -5.57 -2.79 -10.32
C TRP A 120 -4.86 -4.07 -10.75
N MET A 121 -4.41 -4.90 -9.82
CA MET A 121 -3.65 -6.12 -10.11
C MET A 121 -4.52 -7.35 -9.82
N ARG A 122 -4.83 -8.13 -10.85
CA ARG A 122 -5.59 -9.39 -10.72
C ARG A 122 -4.66 -10.56 -10.44
N LYS A 123 -5.22 -11.62 -9.84
CA LYS A 123 -4.52 -12.91 -9.71
C LYS A 123 -4.31 -13.52 -11.09
N THR A 124 -3.17 -14.17 -11.30
CA THR A 124 -2.88 -14.91 -12.53
C THR A 124 -3.80 -16.12 -12.62
N GLU A 125 -4.44 -16.31 -13.77
CA GLU A 125 -5.19 -17.52 -14.09
C GLU A 125 -4.31 -18.44 -14.94
N TYR A 126 -4.36 -19.74 -14.66
CA TYR A 126 -3.66 -20.74 -15.47
C TYR A 126 -4.56 -21.19 -16.62
N ILE A 127 -3.98 -21.42 -17.80
CA ILE A 127 -4.70 -21.93 -18.97
C ILE A 127 -5.12 -23.38 -18.68
N SER A 128 -6.41 -23.61 -18.46
CA SER A 128 -7.00 -24.95 -18.37
C SER A 128 -7.45 -25.43 -19.74
N THR A 129 -7.67 -26.75 -19.87
CA THR A 129 -8.14 -27.39 -21.11
C THR A 129 -9.61 -27.08 -21.45
N GLU A 130 -10.34 -26.41 -20.55
CA GLU A 130 -11.77 -26.15 -20.66
C GLU A 130 -12.07 -24.64 -20.65
N PHE A 131 -11.53 -23.92 -21.64
CA PHE A 131 -11.58 -22.46 -21.69
C PHE A 131 -12.93 -21.85 -22.14
N ASN A 132 -13.92 -22.64 -22.56
CA ASN A 132 -15.17 -22.11 -23.15
C ASN A 132 -16.43 -22.60 -22.45
N ARG A 133 -16.71 -22.06 -21.25
CA ARG A 133 -18.04 -22.23 -20.63
C ARG A 133 -19.01 -21.08 -20.91
N TYR A 134 -18.57 -19.98 -21.51
CA TYR A 134 -19.47 -18.89 -21.93
C TYR A 134 -19.06 -18.26 -23.27
N GLY A 135 -19.84 -18.57 -24.31
CA GLY A 135 -20.12 -17.64 -25.40
C GLY A 135 -19.00 -17.34 -26.39
N VAL A 136 -18.32 -18.33 -26.97
CA VAL A 136 -18.01 -18.43 -28.40
C VAL A 136 -17.73 -19.91 -28.67
N SER A 137 -18.63 -20.60 -29.36
CA SER A 137 -18.30 -21.90 -29.97
C SER A 137 -17.27 -21.64 -31.06
N ASN A 138 -15.98 -21.70 -30.72
CA ASN A 138 -14.98 -21.88 -31.75
C ASN A 138 -15.07 -23.36 -32.14
N GLU A 139 -15.96 -23.65 -33.09
CA GLU A 139 -16.09 -24.95 -33.71
C GLU A 139 -14.79 -25.22 -34.47
N LYS A 140 -13.80 -25.76 -33.74
CA LYS A 140 -12.75 -26.55 -34.37
C LYS A 140 -13.42 -27.86 -34.78
N VAL A 141 -13.65 -27.99 -36.08
CA VAL A 141 -14.26 -29.14 -36.78
C VAL A 141 -13.45 -30.44 -36.63
N GLU A 142 -12.37 -30.44 -35.84
CA GLU A 142 -11.47 -31.58 -35.72
C GLU A 142 -11.44 -32.03 -34.26
N VAL A 143 -11.70 -33.32 -34.05
CA VAL A 143 -11.83 -34.06 -32.78
C VAL A 143 -13.27 -34.18 -32.25
N LYS A 144 -14.09 -34.97 -32.95
CA LYS A 144 -15.11 -35.84 -32.33
C LYS A 144 -15.45 -37.01 -33.27
N ILE A 145 -14.66 -38.08 -33.19
CA ILE A 145 -15.09 -39.41 -33.65
C ILE A 145 -15.26 -40.27 -32.39
N GLY A 146 -16.49 -40.73 -32.14
CA GLY A 146 -16.69 -41.97 -31.38
C GLY A 146 -17.74 -41.97 -30.26
N VAL A 147 -17.91 -40.91 -29.48
CA VAL A 147 -18.72 -40.98 -28.23
C VAL A 147 -20.05 -40.23 -28.30
N SER A 148 -20.15 -39.14 -29.06
CA SER A 148 -21.38 -38.33 -29.13
C SER A 148 -22.52 -38.99 -29.92
N VAL A 149 -22.19 -39.94 -30.79
CA VAL A 149 -23.14 -40.55 -31.73
C VAL A 149 -24.02 -41.60 -31.03
N LYS A 150 -23.48 -42.36 -30.07
CA LYS A 150 -24.26 -43.41 -29.39
C LYS A 150 -25.35 -42.87 -28.47
N GLN A 151 -25.17 -41.66 -27.92
CA GLN A 151 -26.12 -41.07 -26.99
C GLN A 151 -27.31 -40.41 -27.71
N GLN A 152 -27.09 -39.88 -28.91
CA GLN A 152 -28.15 -39.31 -29.76
C GLN A 152 -29.10 -40.39 -30.29
N PHE A 153 -28.59 -41.58 -30.63
CA PHE A 153 -29.42 -42.68 -31.12
C PHE A 153 -30.38 -43.27 -30.07
N THR A 154 -30.06 -43.17 -28.78
CA THR A 154 -30.93 -43.69 -27.71
C THR A 154 -32.08 -42.74 -27.35
N GLU A 155 -31.92 -41.43 -27.47
CA GLU A 155 -32.99 -40.46 -27.17
C GLU A 155 -34.07 -40.42 -28.25
N GLU A 156 -33.68 -40.51 -29.52
CA GLU A 156 -34.65 -40.46 -30.64
C GLU A 156 -35.54 -41.70 -30.74
N GLU A 157 -35.16 -42.85 -30.19
CA GLU A 157 -36.00 -44.05 -30.14
C GLU A 157 -37.08 -44.00 -29.03
N ILE A 158 -36.85 -43.26 -27.95
CA ILE A 158 -37.74 -43.22 -26.76
C ILE A 158 -39.08 -42.53 -27.08
N TYR A 159 -39.11 -41.63 -28.07
CA TYR A 159 -40.30 -40.81 -28.37
C TYR A 159 -41.04 -41.21 -29.65
N LYS A 160 -40.77 -42.39 -30.23
CA LYS A 160 -41.41 -42.81 -31.49
C LYS A 160 -42.82 -43.37 -31.33
N ASP A 161 -43.12 -43.99 -30.19
CA ASP A 161 -44.40 -44.65 -29.92
C ASP A 161 -45.21 -43.91 -28.86
N ARG A 162 -46.54 -43.93 -28.98
CA ARG A 162 -47.47 -43.21 -28.08
C ARG A 162 -47.32 -43.67 -26.64
N ASP A 163 -47.21 -44.98 -26.43
CA ASP A 163 -47.09 -45.54 -25.07
C ASP A 163 -45.72 -45.23 -24.46
N SER A 164 -44.68 -45.14 -25.30
CA SER A 164 -43.34 -44.73 -24.85
C SER A 164 -43.27 -43.24 -24.48
N GLN A 165 -43.99 -42.37 -25.21
CA GLN A 165 -44.12 -40.96 -24.87
C GLN A 165 -44.87 -40.76 -23.54
N ILE A 166 -45.97 -41.50 -23.32
CA ILE A 166 -46.72 -41.44 -22.06
C ILE A 166 -45.85 -41.89 -20.89
N ALA A 167 -45.12 -43.01 -21.03
CA ALA A 167 -44.19 -43.49 -20.00
C ALA A 167 -43.05 -42.50 -19.71
N ALA A 168 -42.53 -41.81 -20.74
CA ALA A 168 -41.53 -40.77 -20.55
C ALA A 168 -42.09 -39.56 -19.78
N ILE A 169 -43.32 -39.14 -20.07
CA ILE A 169 -44.01 -38.07 -19.35
C ILE A 169 -44.22 -38.47 -17.88
N GLU A 170 -44.80 -39.64 -17.61
CA GLU A 170 -45.04 -40.11 -16.24
C GLU A 170 -43.74 -40.20 -15.44
N LYS A 171 -42.66 -40.71 -16.06
CA LYS A 171 -41.33 -40.76 -15.45
C LYS A 171 -40.81 -39.38 -15.02
N THR A 172 -41.07 -38.30 -15.78
CA THR A 172 -40.64 -36.95 -15.36
C THR A 172 -41.36 -36.47 -14.10
N PHE A 173 -42.63 -36.83 -13.90
CA PHE A 173 -43.37 -36.50 -12.68
C PHE A 173 -42.89 -37.30 -11.47
N GLU A 174 -42.60 -38.60 -11.65
CA GLU A 174 -42.00 -39.44 -10.60
C GLU A 174 -40.60 -38.95 -10.20
N ASP A 175 -39.76 -38.61 -11.18
CA ASP A 175 -38.40 -38.13 -10.95
C ASP A 175 -38.40 -36.76 -10.24
N ALA A 176 -39.37 -35.90 -10.53
CA ALA A 176 -39.53 -34.60 -9.85
C ALA A 176 -39.99 -34.73 -8.39
N GLN A 177 -40.65 -35.83 -8.02
CA GLN A 177 -41.12 -36.08 -6.65
C GLN A 177 -40.02 -36.64 -5.74
N LYS A 178 -38.94 -37.20 -6.31
CA LYS A 178 -37.82 -37.76 -5.53
C LYS A 178 -37.06 -36.63 -4.82
N PRO A 179 -36.66 -36.82 -3.54
CA PRO A 179 -35.89 -35.82 -2.82
C PRO A 179 -34.52 -35.66 -3.48
N VAL A 180 -34.22 -34.42 -3.85
CA VAL A 180 -32.99 -34.04 -4.54
C VAL A 180 -31.80 -34.17 -3.56
N ASN A 181 -31.05 -35.28 -3.67
CA ASN A 181 -29.85 -35.50 -2.86
C ASN A 181 -28.64 -34.80 -3.51
N ILE A 182 -27.85 -34.07 -2.73
CA ILE A 182 -26.69 -33.26 -3.22
C ILE A 182 -25.69 -34.10 -4.04
N LYS A 183 -25.63 -35.41 -3.81
CA LYS A 183 -24.75 -36.33 -4.54
C LYS A 183 -25.30 -36.75 -5.91
N ASP A 184 -26.61 -36.68 -6.11
CA ASP A 184 -27.31 -37.08 -7.33
C ASP A 184 -27.60 -35.86 -8.23
N VAL A 185 -27.51 -34.65 -7.66
CA VAL A 185 -27.47 -33.42 -8.46
C VAL A 185 -26.06 -33.24 -8.97
N GLU A 186 -25.82 -33.73 -10.17
CA GLU A 186 -24.87 -33.06 -11.03
C GLU A 186 -25.49 -31.69 -11.36
N VAL A 187 -25.35 -30.73 -10.43
CA VAL A 187 -25.72 -29.35 -10.68
C VAL A 187 -24.91 -28.99 -11.90
N ARG A 188 -25.60 -28.75 -13.02
CA ARG A 188 -24.99 -28.63 -14.35
C ARG A 188 -23.87 -27.58 -14.40
N PHE A 189 -23.74 -26.75 -13.36
CA PHE A 189 -22.71 -25.71 -13.26
C PHE A 189 -21.97 -25.58 -11.91
N GLU A 190 -22.54 -25.84 -10.72
CA GLU A 190 -21.78 -25.75 -9.46
C GLU A 190 -22.21 -26.74 -8.36
N PRO A 191 -21.36 -27.69 -7.94
CA PRO A 191 -21.72 -28.75 -6.97
C PRO A 191 -21.87 -28.27 -5.52
N ASN A 192 -21.54 -27.00 -5.22
CA ASN A 192 -21.54 -26.47 -3.85
C ASN A 192 -22.81 -25.67 -3.49
N LEU A 193 -23.75 -25.50 -4.43
CA LEU A 193 -25.03 -24.83 -4.14
C LEU A 193 -25.99 -25.80 -3.44
N ARG A 194 -26.46 -25.43 -2.24
CA ARG A 194 -27.51 -26.16 -1.53
C ARG A 194 -28.87 -25.64 -2.00
N HIS A 195 -29.75 -26.55 -2.44
CA HIS A 195 -31.14 -26.22 -2.73
C HIS A 195 -31.87 -25.97 -1.40
N SER A 196 -32.46 -24.79 -1.24
CA SER A 196 -33.20 -24.42 -0.03
C SER A 196 -34.71 -24.62 -0.17
N ILE A 197 -35.26 -24.46 -1.38
CA ILE A 197 -36.70 -24.49 -1.65
C ILE A 197 -36.93 -25.10 -3.04
N SER A 198 -37.95 -25.95 -3.18
CA SER A 198 -38.48 -26.44 -4.45
C SER A 198 -39.94 -26.01 -4.57
N ASP A 199 -40.24 -25.08 -5.49
CA ASP A 199 -41.60 -24.61 -5.72
C ASP A 199 -42.28 -25.46 -6.81
N SER A 200 -43.45 -26.03 -6.49
CA SER A 200 -44.26 -26.76 -7.46
C SER A 200 -45.00 -25.78 -8.37
N VAL A 201 -44.86 -25.94 -9.68
CA VAL A 201 -45.61 -25.16 -10.68
C VAL A 201 -46.95 -25.85 -10.93
N MET A 202 -48.05 -25.22 -10.51
CA MET A 202 -49.42 -25.64 -10.88
C MET A 202 -50.00 -24.63 -11.87
N CYS A 203 -50.34 -25.08 -13.08
CA CYS A 203 -51.09 -24.29 -14.05
C CYS A 203 -52.58 -24.35 -13.67
N ALA A 204 -53.04 -23.38 -12.88
CA ALA A 204 -54.46 -23.16 -12.64
C ALA A 204 -54.82 -21.76 -13.14
N ASP A 205 -55.85 -21.66 -13.99
CA ASP A 205 -56.49 -20.37 -14.36
C ASP A 205 -57.33 -19.80 -13.19
N ALA A 206 -56.85 -19.96 -11.96
CA ALA A 206 -57.48 -19.46 -10.76
C ALA A 206 -56.59 -18.36 -10.17
N LEU A 207 -57.05 -17.12 -10.30
CA LEU A 207 -56.50 -15.96 -9.59
C LEU A 207 -56.41 -16.28 -8.10
N TRP A 208 -55.19 -16.26 -7.56
CA TRP A 208 -54.96 -16.36 -6.13
C TRP A 208 -55.60 -15.16 -5.42
N THR A 209 -56.67 -15.39 -4.65
CA THR A 209 -57.09 -14.44 -3.62
C THR A 209 -56.29 -14.76 -2.36
N ALA A 210 -55.35 -13.87 -2.03
CA ALA A 210 -54.62 -13.94 -0.77
C ALA A 210 -55.61 -13.83 0.40
N ARG A 211 -55.66 -14.87 1.24
CA ARG A 211 -56.23 -14.79 2.58
C ARG A 211 -55.07 -14.79 3.56
N LEU A 212 -54.97 -13.69 4.30
CA LEU A 212 -54.08 -13.49 5.44
C LEU A 212 -54.13 -14.65 6.43
#